data_AF-A0AAN5NDL1-F1
#
_entry.id   AF-A0AAN5NDL1-F1
#
_cell.length_a   1.000
_cell.length_b   1.000
_cell.length_c   1.000
_cell.angle_alpha   90.00
_cell.angle_beta   90.00
_cell.angle_gamma   90.00
#
_symmetry.space_group_name_H-M   'P 1'
#
loop_
_entity.id
_entity.type
_entity.pdbx_description
1 polymer ?
#
loop_
_entity_poly.entity_id
_entity_poly.type
_entity_poly.pdbx_seq_one_letter_code
_entity_poly.pdbx_strand_id
1 'polypeptide(L)'
;MIKEEIVQEEKIANKTSHLIDQWKVYVQMADNISERRGKNNNFFVTLNTTIITLSTTNFIGIEKSLVNILGIVLSIIWILSIKNYAKLNEAKFSVINSIENYLEIQGFKEEWEYLEINKYSELSNLEKWVPIIFILINIILYVQS
;
A
#
# COMPACT_ATOMS: atom_id res chain seq x y z
N MET A 1 -7.45 -38.27 -35.47
CA MET A 1 -6.02 -37.96 -35.28
C MET A 1 -5.72 -36.48 -35.47
N ILE A 2 -5.45 -35.96 -36.68
CA ILE A 2 -5.06 -34.52 -36.86
C ILE A 2 -6.11 -33.53 -36.33
N LYS A 3 -7.41 -33.77 -36.58
CA LYS A 3 -8.49 -32.92 -36.04
C LYS A 3 -8.60 -32.95 -34.51
N GLU A 4 -8.24 -34.07 -33.88
CA GLU A 4 -8.31 -34.22 -32.42
C GLU A 4 -7.11 -33.55 -31.74
N GLU A 5 -5.93 -33.59 -32.36
CA GLU A 5 -4.74 -32.85 -31.91
C GLU A 5 -4.97 -31.34 -31.96
N ILE A 6 -5.49 -30.81 -33.07
CA ILE A 6 -5.79 -29.36 -33.21
C ILE A 6 -6.79 -28.89 -32.14
N VAL A 7 -7.85 -29.67 -31.89
CA VAL A 7 -8.85 -29.33 -30.87
C VAL A 7 -8.24 -29.34 -29.46
N GLN A 8 -7.30 -30.25 -29.19
CA GLN A 8 -6.62 -30.32 -27.90
C GLN A 8 -5.65 -29.15 -27.70
N GLU A 9 -4.91 -28.76 -28.74
CA GLU A 9 -4.04 -27.58 -28.74
C GLU A 9 -4.83 -26.29 -28.49
N GLU A 10 -5.96 -26.10 -29.19
CA GLU A 10 -6.86 -24.95 -28.95
C GLU A 10 -7.38 -24.91 -27.51
N LYS A 11 -7.73 -26.07 -26.95
CA LYS A 11 -8.23 -26.13 -25.57
C LYS A 11 -7.15 -25.76 -24.55
N ILE A 12 -5.91 -26.19 -24.78
CA ILE A 12 -4.76 -25.83 -23.95
C ILE A 12 -4.48 -24.33 -24.08
N ALA A 13 -4.42 -23.80 -25.30
CA ALA A 13 -4.19 -22.39 -25.58
C ALA A 13 -5.25 -21.50 -24.89
N ASN A 14 -6.53 -21.85 -24.99
CA ASN A 14 -7.61 -21.14 -24.32
C ASN A 14 -7.47 -21.17 -22.79
N LYS A 15 -7.12 -22.34 -22.21
CA LYS A 15 -6.90 -22.46 -20.76
C LYS A 15 -5.75 -21.57 -20.30
N THR A 16 -4.63 -21.55 -21.03
CA THR A 16 -3.47 -20.70 -20.72
C THR A 16 -3.83 -19.22 -20.85
N SER A 17 -4.58 -18.84 -21.89
CA SER A 17 -5.07 -17.46 -22.06
C SER A 17 -5.92 -17.02 -20.87
N HIS A 18 -6.89 -17.85 -20.44
CA HIS A 18 -7.73 -17.53 -19.29
C HIS A 18 -6.93 -17.38 -17.99
N LEU A 19 -5.90 -18.21 -17.79
CA LEU A 19 -5.02 -18.12 -16.62
C LEU A 19 -4.22 -16.81 -16.63
N ILE A 20 -3.66 -16.43 -17.78
CA ILE A 20 -2.93 -15.17 -17.96
C ILE A 20 -3.85 -13.97 -17.72
N ASP A 21 -5.09 -14.02 -18.20
CA ASP A 21 -6.06 -12.93 -18.00
C ASP A 21 -6.42 -12.77 -16.51
N GLN A 22 -6.63 -13.88 -15.79
CA GLN A 22 -6.84 -13.85 -14.34
C GLN A 22 -5.63 -13.25 -13.62
N TRP A 23 -4.42 -13.71 -13.96
CA TRP A 23 -3.18 -13.17 -13.39
C TRP A 23 -3.06 -11.66 -13.63
N LYS A 24 -3.26 -11.19 -14.87
CA LYS A 24 -3.25 -9.76 -15.22
C LYS A 24 -4.24 -8.94 -14.39
N VAL A 25 -5.46 -9.45 -14.20
CA VAL A 25 -6.48 -8.77 -13.38
C VAL A 25 -6.03 -8.67 -11.92
N TYR A 26 -5.44 -9.73 -11.35
CA TYR A 26 -4.90 -9.69 -9.99
C TYR A 26 -3.73 -8.73 -9.83
N VAL A 27 -2.80 -8.73 -10.79
CA VAL A 27 -1.66 -7.79 -10.83
C VAL A 27 -2.17 -6.35 -10.90
N GLN A 28 -3.11 -6.05 -11.80
CA GLN A 28 -3.71 -4.72 -11.89
C GLN A 28 -4.40 -4.30 -10.58
N MET A 29 -5.08 -5.23 -9.91
CA MET A 29 -5.69 -4.94 -8.61
C MET A 29 -4.67 -4.69 -7.49
N ALA A 30 -3.49 -5.34 -7.52
CA ALA A 30 -2.40 -5.06 -6.59
C ALA A 30 -1.82 -3.66 -6.84
N ASP A 31 -1.62 -3.30 -8.11
CA ASP A 31 -1.10 -1.98 -8.49
C ASP A 31 -2.06 -0.84 -8.11
N ASN A 32 -3.36 -1.02 -8.33
CA ASN A 32 -4.40 -0.09 -7.89
C ASN A 32 -4.40 0.14 -6.36
N ILE A 33 -4.05 -0.89 -5.57
CA ILE A 33 -3.94 -0.75 -4.11
C ILE A 33 -2.72 0.06 -3.74
N SER A 34 -1.59 -0.16 -4.40
CA SER A 34 -0.37 0.63 -4.24
C SER A 34 -0.63 2.10 -4.57
N GLU A 35 -1.34 2.39 -5.65
CA GLU A 35 -1.75 3.76 -6.01
C GLU A 35 -2.68 4.37 -4.95
N ARG A 36 -3.65 3.60 -4.45
CA ARG A 36 -4.57 4.04 -3.39
C ARG A 36 -3.83 4.32 -2.07
N ARG A 37 -2.82 3.51 -1.72
CA ARG A 37 -1.92 3.76 -0.58
C ARG A 37 -1.19 5.08 -0.75
N GLY A 38 -0.64 5.35 -1.94
CA GLY A 38 0.03 6.63 -2.25
C GLY A 38 -0.89 7.84 -2.08
N LYS A 39 -2.11 7.78 -2.65
CA LYS A 39 -3.13 8.84 -2.48
C LYS A 39 -3.50 9.07 -1.00
N ASN A 40 -3.68 7.99 -0.26
CA ASN A 40 -4.00 8.03 1.17
C ASN A 40 -2.85 8.63 2.01
N ASN A 41 -1.59 8.29 1.71
CA ASN A 41 -0.43 8.90 2.35
C ASN A 41 -0.38 10.41 2.11
N ASN A 42 -0.57 10.86 0.86
CA ASN A 42 -0.59 12.28 0.52
C ASN A 42 -1.75 13.03 1.21
N PHE A 43 -2.90 12.39 1.34
CA PHE A 43 -4.03 12.93 2.10
C PHE A 43 -3.65 13.17 3.57
N PHE A 44 -3.06 12.17 4.25
CA PHE A 44 -2.64 12.34 5.64
C PHE A 44 -1.53 13.38 5.82
N VAL A 45 -0.56 13.46 4.91
CA VAL A 45 0.47 14.53 4.93
C VAL A 45 -0.18 15.90 4.87
N THR A 46 -1.09 16.10 3.90
CA THR A 46 -1.79 17.39 3.72
C THR A 46 -2.60 17.75 4.96
N LEU A 47 -3.34 16.78 5.50
CA LEU A 47 -4.22 16.98 6.64
C LEU A 47 -3.43 17.29 7.93
N ASN A 48 -2.36 16.54 8.21
CA ASN A 48 -1.52 16.81 9.39
C ASN A 48 -0.71 18.11 9.26
N THR A 49 -0.26 18.46 8.05
CA THR A 49 0.40 19.75 7.80
C THR A 49 -0.57 20.90 8.08
N THR A 50 -1.82 20.79 7.63
CA THR A 50 -2.87 21.78 7.90
C THR A 50 -3.11 21.94 9.41
N ILE A 51 -3.15 20.84 10.16
CA ILE A 51 -3.30 20.89 11.62
C ILE A 51 -2.13 21.61 12.30
N ILE A 52 -0.89 21.33 11.89
CA ILE A 52 0.28 22.02 12.42
C ILE A 52 0.21 23.52 12.10
N THR A 53 -0.19 23.89 10.87
CA THR A 53 -0.39 25.29 10.50
C THR A 53 -1.44 25.95 11.40
N LEU A 54 -2.60 25.31 11.60
CA LEU A 54 -3.64 25.86 12.47
C LEU A 54 -3.17 26.02 13.92
N SER A 55 -2.41 25.06 14.44
CA SER A 55 -1.88 25.09 15.81
C SER A 55 -0.85 26.22 16.02
N THR A 56 -0.03 26.50 15.01
CA THR A 56 1.01 27.54 15.06
C THR A 56 0.47 28.94 14.81
N THR A 57 -0.60 29.07 14.03
CA THR A 57 -1.25 30.38 13.79
C THR A 57 -2.10 30.81 14.99
N ASN A 58 -2.10 32.10 15.32
CA ASN A 58 -3.01 32.68 16.32
C ASN A 58 -4.41 32.91 15.73
N PHE A 59 -4.97 31.90 15.06
CA PHE A 59 -6.32 31.99 14.52
C PHE A 59 -7.33 32.03 15.68
N ILE A 60 -8.17 33.06 15.69
CA ILE A 60 -9.02 33.41 16.83
C ILE A 60 -10.10 32.34 17.05
N GLY A 61 -10.19 31.82 18.28
CA GLY A 61 -11.35 31.08 18.78
C GLY A 61 -11.24 29.56 18.86
N ILE A 62 -10.10 28.95 18.47
CA ILE A 62 -9.90 27.50 18.56
C ILE A 62 -8.89 27.18 19.68
N GLU A 63 -9.26 26.28 20.59
CA GLU A 63 -8.31 25.77 21.59
C GLU A 63 -7.22 24.94 20.91
N LYS A 64 -5.99 25.46 20.91
CA LYS A 64 -4.81 24.85 20.28
C LYS A 64 -4.55 23.42 20.79
N SER A 65 -4.81 23.17 22.08
CA SER A 65 -4.66 21.84 22.69
C SER A 65 -5.56 20.79 22.01
N LEU A 66 -6.81 21.13 21.68
CA LEU A 66 -7.72 20.23 20.96
C LEU A 66 -7.25 19.95 19.53
N VAL A 67 -6.71 20.96 18.85
CA VAL A 67 -6.16 20.83 17.49
C VAL A 67 -4.97 19.87 17.47
N ASN A 68 -4.07 19.98 18.46
CA ASN A 68 -2.92 19.09 18.59
C ASN A 68 -3.33 17.65 18.93
N ILE A 69 -4.32 17.47 19.81
CA ILE A 69 -4.89 16.13 20.10
C ILE A 69 -5.45 15.51 18.82
N LEU A 70 -6.19 16.28 18.03
CA LEU A 70 -6.72 15.82 16.74
C LEU A 70 -5.59 15.38 15.79
N GLY A 71 -4.50 16.15 15.71
CA GLY A 71 -3.31 15.79 14.92
C GLY A 71 -2.65 14.47 15.34
N ILE A 72 -2.54 14.23 16.65
CA ILE A 72 -2.03 12.96 17.20
C ILE A 72 -2.95 11.80 16.78
N VAL A 73 -4.26 11.95 16.97
CA VAL A 73 -5.25 10.92 16.61
C VAL A 73 -5.18 10.58 15.13
N LEU A 74 -5.11 11.59 14.25
CA LEU A 74 -5.05 11.38 12.81
C LEU A 74 -3.74 10.75 12.36
N SER A 75 -2.62 11.08 13.00
CA SER A 75 -1.34 10.41 12.75
C SER A 75 -1.36 8.94 13.19
N ILE A 76 -2.05 8.60 14.29
CA ILE A 76 -2.26 7.20 14.69
C ILE A 76 -3.13 6.47 13.66
N ILE A 77 -4.22 7.09 13.20
CA ILE A 77 -5.08 6.52 12.14
C ILE A 77 -4.26 6.30 10.86
N TRP A 78 -3.35 7.21 10.53
CA TRP A 78 -2.45 7.04 9.39
C TRP A 78 -1.57 5.79 9.53
N ILE A 79 -0.96 5.55 10.69
CA ILE A 79 -0.18 4.33 10.96
C ILE A 79 -1.03 3.07 10.76
N LEU A 80 -2.27 3.08 11.27
CA LEU A 80 -3.20 1.95 11.09
C LEU A 80 -3.55 1.75 9.61
N SER A 81 -3.74 2.84 8.87
CA SER A 81 -4.00 2.81 7.44
C SER A 81 -2.84 2.18 6.66
N ILE A 82 -1.59 2.58 6.91
CA ILE A 82 -0.40 1.98 6.30
C ILE A 82 -0.35 0.48 6.57
N LYS A 83 -0.57 0.05 7.83
CA LYS A 83 -0.59 -1.37 8.21
C LYS A 83 -1.68 -2.15 7.48
N ASN A 84 -2.88 -1.57 7.35
CA ASN A 84 -3.99 -2.19 6.65
C ASN A 84 -3.70 -2.38 5.16
N TYR A 85 -3.13 -1.36 4.51
CA TYR A 85 -2.71 -1.45 3.11
C TYR A 85 -1.60 -2.48 2.90
N ALA A 86 -0.61 -2.54 3.79
CA ALA A 86 0.46 -3.54 3.73
C ALA A 86 -0.12 -4.97 3.79
N LYS A 87 -1.01 -5.24 4.75
CA LYS A 87 -1.66 -6.55 4.91
C LYS A 87 -2.52 -6.94 3.70
N LEU A 88 -3.25 -5.98 3.13
CA LEU A 88 -4.06 -6.23 1.94
C LEU A 88 -3.19 -6.54 0.72
N ASN A 89 -2.05 -5.84 0.59
CA ASN A 89 -1.09 -6.07 -0.48
C ASN A 89 -0.46 -7.46 -0.35
N GLU A 90 0.01 -7.83 0.85
CA GLU A 90 0.51 -9.17 1.16
C GLU A 90 -0.49 -10.28 0.76
N ALA A 91 -1.77 -10.11 1.12
CA ALA A 91 -2.82 -11.05 0.73
C ALA A 91 -3.00 -11.17 -0.79
N LYS A 92 -2.89 -10.05 -1.54
CA LYS A 92 -2.96 -10.10 -3.01
C LYS A 92 -1.75 -10.76 -3.63
N PHE A 93 -0.55 -10.46 -3.16
CA PHE A 93 0.67 -11.10 -3.65
C PHE A 93 0.69 -12.61 -3.37
N SER A 94 0.14 -13.06 -2.23
CA SER A 94 -0.06 -14.49 -1.96
C SER A 94 -0.92 -15.18 -3.04
N VAL A 95 -2.01 -14.53 -3.48
CA VAL A 95 -2.86 -15.05 -4.56
C VAL A 95 -2.15 -14.98 -5.92
N ILE A 96 -1.47 -13.88 -6.23
CA ILE A 96 -0.68 -13.73 -7.48
C ILE A 96 0.35 -14.86 -7.57
N ASN A 97 1.15 -15.06 -6.53
CA ASN A 97 2.17 -16.11 -6.49
C ASN A 97 1.57 -17.52 -6.60
N SER A 98 0.36 -17.72 -6.04
CA SER A 98 -0.36 -18.99 -6.20
C SER A 98 -0.77 -19.24 -7.65
N ILE A 99 -1.17 -18.20 -8.39
CA ILE A 99 -1.48 -18.27 -9.82
C ILE A 99 -0.20 -18.47 -10.65
N GLU A 100 0.89 -17.79 -10.30
CA GLU A 100 2.19 -17.93 -10.97
C GLU A 100 2.75 -19.36 -10.95
N ASN A 101 2.39 -20.17 -9.95
CA ASN A 101 2.77 -21.59 -9.91
C ASN A 101 2.26 -22.41 -11.12
N TYR A 102 1.28 -21.89 -11.84
CA TYR A 102 0.72 -22.51 -13.05
C TYR A 102 1.18 -21.83 -14.35
N LEU A 103 1.96 -20.74 -14.25
CA LEU A 103 2.57 -20.06 -15.39
C LEU A 103 3.97 -20.62 -15.65
N GLU A 104 4.46 -20.42 -16.88
CA GLU A 104 5.80 -20.86 -17.28
C GLU A 104 6.91 -20.08 -16.54
N ILE A 105 6.63 -18.83 -16.15
CA ILE A 105 7.55 -17.92 -15.48
C ILE A 105 6.88 -17.37 -14.22
N GLN A 106 7.61 -17.33 -13.11
CA GLN A 106 7.13 -16.85 -11.81
C GLN A 106 7.75 -15.49 -11.49
N GLY A 107 7.47 -14.50 -12.34
CA GLY A 107 8.20 -13.22 -12.33
C GLY A 107 8.15 -12.49 -11.00
N PHE A 108 6.98 -12.40 -10.36
CA PHE A 108 6.85 -11.71 -9.06
C PHE A 108 7.52 -12.48 -7.93
N LYS A 109 7.46 -13.82 -7.97
CA LYS A 109 8.16 -14.64 -6.97
C LYS A 109 9.67 -14.51 -7.10
N GLU A 110 10.21 -14.60 -8.31
CA GLU A 110 11.65 -14.43 -8.59
C GLU A 110 12.14 -13.03 -8.18
N GLU A 111 11.36 -11.99 -8.47
CA GLU A 111 11.66 -10.62 -8.03
C GLU A 111 11.71 -10.53 -6.50
N TRP A 112 10.74 -11.12 -5.81
CA TRP A 112 10.68 -11.10 -4.35
C TRP A 112 11.88 -11.82 -3.71
N GLU A 113 12.25 -13.00 -4.23
CA GLU A 113 13.43 -13.74 -3.77
C GLU A 113 14.72 -12.92 -3.97
N TYR A 114 14.86 -12.23 -5.09
CA TYR A 114 15.98 -11.33 -5.33
C TYR A 114 16.03 -10.18 -4.31
N LEU A 115 14.89 -9.55 -4.00
CA LEU A 115 14.82 -8.46 -3.02
C LEU A 115 15.15 -8.92 -1.60
N GLU A 116 14.71 -10.12 -1.20
CA GLU A 116 15.03 -10.69 0.11
C GLU A 116 16.53 -10.95 0.28
N ILE A 117 17.18 -11.52 -0.74
CA ILE A 117 18.64 -11.76 -0.74
C ILE A 117 19.41 -10.45 -0.57
N ASN A 118 18.94 -9.39 -1.25
CA ASN A 118 19.57 -8.07 -1.18
C ASN A 118 19.14 -7.24 0.04
N LYS A 119 18.39 -7.84 0.99
CA LYS A 119 17.89 -7.17 2.21
C LYS A 119 17.19 -5.86 1.89
N TYR A 120 16.43 -5.83 0.81
CA TYR A 120 15.70 -4.64 0.40
C TYR A 120 14.74 -4.23 1.52
N SER A 121 14.90 -2.98 1.98
CA SER A 121 13.99 -2.40 2.95
C SER A 121 12.79 -1.85 2.22
N GLU A 122 11.61 -2.44 2.46
CA GLU A 122 10.38 -1.96 1.87
C GLU A 122 10.17 -0.47 2.16
N LEU A 123 9.69 0.24 1.14
CA LEU A 123 9.21 1.62 1.26
C LEU A 123 8.21 1.77 2.42
N SER A 124 7.42 0.74 2.70
CA SER A 124 6.51 0.63 3.85
C SER A 124 7.17 0.94 5.20
N ASN A 125 8.45 0.64 5.38
CA ASN A 125 9.17 0.92 6.62
C ASN A 125 9.55 2.40 6.75
N LEU A 126 9.88 3.06 5.65
CA LEU A 126 10.13 4.51 5.62
C LEU A 126 8.82 5.29 5.81
N GLU A 127 7.74 4.86 5.16
CA GLU A 127 6.42 5.50 5.27
C GLU A 127 5.89 5.52 6.72
N LYS A 128 6.24 4.53 7.56
CA LYS A 128 5.83 4.48 8.99
C LYS A 128 6.49 5.55 9.85
N TRP A 129 7.66 6.07 9.45
CA TRP A 129 8.35 7.11 10.23
C TRP A 129 7.70 8.48 10.10
N VAL A 130 7.09 8.77 8.96
CA VAL A 130 6.46 10.06 8.69
C VAL A 130 5.35 10.40 9.71
N PRO A 131 4.33 9.55 9.95
CA PRO A 131 3.34 9.83 10.98
C PRO A 131 3.92 9.91 12.39
N ILE A 132 5.01 9.18 12.71
CA ILE A 132 5.68 9.29 14.01
C ILE A 132 6.24 10.69 14.20
N ILE A 133 6.87 11.26 13.17
CA ILE A 133 7.36 12.65 13.19
C ILE A 133 6.21 13.63 13.43
N PHE A 134 5.07 13.46 12.74
CA PHE A 134 3.89 14.31 12.97
C PHE A 134 3.33 14.17 14.40
N ILE A 135 3.32 12.97 15.00
CA ILE A 135 2.94 12.77 16.40
C ILE A 135 3.87 13.58 17.32
N LEU A 136 5.19 13.46 17.13
CA LEU A 136 6.16 14.17 17.95
C LEU A 136 5.98 15.69 17.87
N ILE A 137 5.76 16.22 16.66
CA ILE A 137 5.50 17.65 16.48
C ILE A 137 4.23 18.08 17.21
N ASN A 138 3.12 17.35 17.06
CA ASN A 138 1.87 17.70 17.73
C ASN A 138 1.98 17.58 19.27
N ILE A 139 2.77 16.63 19.80
CA ILE A 139 3.04 16.55 21.24
C ILE A 139 3.81 17.78 21.73
N ILE A 140 4.85 18.21 21.01
CA ILE A 140 5.61 19.42 21.36
C ILE A 140 4.70 20.65 21.36
N LEU A 141 3.87 20.80 20.32
CA LEU A 141 2.91 21.90 20.21
C LEU A 141 1.85 21.86 21.30
N TYR A 142 1.40 20.67 21.71
CA TYR A 142 0.45 20.50 22.81
C TYR A 142 1.03 20.93 24.16
N VAL A 143 2.30 20.61 24.43
CA VAL A 143 2.97 21.03 25.69
C VAL A 143 3.19 22.55 25.73
N GLN A 144 3.27 23.21 24.58
CA GLN A 144 3.45 24.66 24.46
C GLN A 144 2.13 25.45 24.41
N SER A 145 1.01 24.79 24.15
CA SER A 145 -0.32 25.41 24.01
C SER A 145 -0.99 25.66 25.35
#